data_AF-A0AAW7I9D0-F1
#
_entry.id   AF-A0AAW7I9D0-F1
#
_cell.length_a   1.000
_cell.length_b   1.000
_cell.length_c   1.000
_cell.angle_alpha   90.00
_cell.angle_beta   90.00
_cell.angle_gamma   90.00
#
_symmetry.space_group_name_H-M   'P 1'
#
loop_
_entity.id
_entity.type
_entity.pdbx_description
1 polymer ?
#
loop_
_entity_poly.entity_id
_entity_poly.type
_entity_poly.pdbx_seq_one_letter_code
_entity_poly.pdbx_strand_id
1 'polypeptide(L)' 'MVEVIISIVFSIVGLFILYIVIETAVRKGINSSIIGQFLEKKYGIREDTKSFLDDDLDNDK' A
#
# COMPACT_ATOMS: atom_id res chain seq x y z
N MET A 1 0.69 27.47 -19.92
CA MET A 1 1.29 26.11 -19.97
C MET A 1 2.00 25.75 -18.67
N VAL A 2 2.95 26.56 -18.18
CA VAL A 2 3.70 26.26 -16.94
C VAL A 2 2.79 26.07 -15.71
N GLU A 3 1.79 26.94 -15.51
CA GLU A 3 0.84 26.83 -14.40
C GLU A 3 0.01 25.53 -14.42
N VAL A 4 -0.35 25.07 -15.62
CA VAL A 4 -1.08 23.81 -15.82
C VAL A 4 -0.18 22.64 -15.46
N ILE A 5 1.09 22.67 -15.87
CA ILE A 5 2.08 21.64 -15.53
C ILE A 5 2.29 21.58 -14.01
N ILE A 6 2.44 22.73 -13.35
CA ILE A 6 2.58 22.79 -11.88
C ILE A 6 1.35 22.18 -11.20
N SER A 7 0.15 22.52 -11.64
CA SER A 7 -1.10 21.99 -11.09
C SER A 7 -1.21 20.46 -11.25
N ILE A 8 -0.79 19.92 -12.41
CA ILE A 8 -0.77 18.49 -12.68
C ILE A 8 0.22 17.78 -11.74
N VAL A 9 1.44 18.32 -11.60
CA VAL A 9 2.46 17.75 -10.70
C VAL A 9 1.98 17.73 -9.25
N PHE A 10 1.40 18.82 -8.76
CA PHE A 10 0.81 18.86 -7.41
C PHE A 10 -0.31 17.84 -7.22
N SER A 11 -1.16 17.66 -8.24
CA SER A 11 -2.25 16.68 -8.20
C SER A 11 -1.70 15.26 -8.10
N ILE A 12 -0.66 14.92 -8.88
CA ILE A 12 -0.01 13.60 -8.84
C ILE A 12 0.63 13.35 -7.47
N VAL A 13 1.38 14.34 -6.94
CA VAL A 13 2.00 14.23 -5.62
C VAL A 13 0.94 14.06 -4.52
N GLY A 14 -0.16 14.81 -4.59
CA GLY A 14 -1.27 14.69 -3.65
C GLY A 14 -1.92 13.30 -3.69
N LEU A 15 -2.18 12.77 -4.89
CA LEU A 15 -2.70 11.41 -5.07
C LEU A 15 -1.73 10.35 -4.55
N PHE A 16 -0.43 10.54 -4.76
CA PHE A 16 0.60 9.63 -4.26
C PHE A 16 0.65 9.61 -2.73
N ILE A 17 0.60 10.78 -2.07
CA ILE A 17 0.52 10.86 -0.61
C ILE A 17 -0.77 10.21 -0.11
N LEU A 18 -1.91 10.49 -0.75
CA LEU A 18 -3.19 9.89 -0.38
C LEU A 18 -3.17 8.36 -0.48
N TYR A 19 -2.54 7.81 -1.52
CA TYR A 19 -2.34 6.38 -1.68
C TYR A 19 -1.57 5.80 -0.48
N ILE A 20 -0.44 6.40 -0.09
CA ILE A 20 0.37 5.95 1.06
C ILE A 20 -0.45 5.99 2.35
N VAL A 21 -1.25 7.03 2.55
CA VAL A 21 -2.11 7.15 3.74
C VAL A 21 -3.14 6.03 3.80
N ILE A 22 -3.85 5.78 2.69
CA ILE A 22 -4.85 4.71 2.63
C ILE A 22 -4.19 3.35 2.79
N GLU A 23 -3.09 3.09 2.09
CA GLU A 23 -2.36 1.84 2.19
C GLU A 23 -1.90 1.59 3.63
N THR A 24 -1.30 2.59 4.27
CA THR A 24 -0.84 2.47 5.65
C THR A 24 -2.02 2.26 6.59
N ALA A 25 -3.09 3.05 6.47
CA ALA A 25 -4.27 2.92 7.32
C ALA A 25 -4.95 1.55 7.16
N VAL A 26 -5.02 1.03 5.94
CA VAL A 26 -5.66 -0.25 5.64
C VAL A 26 -4.74 -1.42 5.96
N ARG A 27 -3.56 -1.52 5.34
CA ARG A 27 -2.62 -2.63 5.57
C ARG A 27 -2.11 -2.65 7.00
N LYS A 28 -1.57 -1.53 7.51
CA LYS A 28 -1.04 -1.47 8.87
C LYS A 28 -2.15 -1.50 9.92
N GLY A 29 -3.31 -0.90 9.62
CA GLY A 29 -4.48 -0.96 10.50
C GLY A 29 -5.05 -2.37 10.62
N ILE A 30 -5.25 -3.08 9.50
CA ILE A 30 -5.75 -4.47 9.52
C ILE A 30 -4.71 -5.40 10.17
N ASN A 31 -3.43 -5.29 9.79
CA ASN A 31 -2.35 -6.13 10.34
C ASN A 31 -2.16 -5.92 11.87
N SER A 32 -2.41 -4.71 12.38
CA SER A 32 -2.38 -4.44 13.83
C SER A 32 -3.71 -4.66 14.54
N SER A 33 -4.80 -4.94 13.81
CA SER A 33 -6.13 -5.10 14.39
C SER A 33 -6.29 -6.42 15.15
N ILE A 34 -7.25 -6.44 16.08
CA ILE A 34 -7.67 -7.64 16.81
C ILE A 34 -8.11 -8.75 15.85
N ILE A 35 -8.75 -8.40 14.72
CA ILE A 35 -9.15 -9.36 13.67
C ILE A 35 -7.92 -9.95 12.97
N GLY A 36 -6.92 -9.13 12.65
CA GLY A 36 -5.67 -9.56 12.00
C GLY A 36 -4.89 -10.53 12.89
N GLN A 37 -4.68 -10.16 14.16
CA GLN A 37 -4.02 -11.02 15.14
C GLN A 37 -4.83 -12.29 15.46
N PHE A 38 -6.16 -12.22 15.45
CA PHE A 38 -7.03 -13.38 15.63
C PHE A 38 -6.91 -14.36 14.46
N LEU A 39 -6.87 -13.85 13.23
CA LEU A 39 -6.69 -14.65 12.02
C LEU A 39 -5.28 -15.27 11.96
N GLU A 40 -4.24 -14.51 12.28
CA GLU A 40 -2.85 -14.99 12.37
C GLU A 40 -2.74 -16.15 13.38
N LYS A 41 -3.30 -15.98 14.59
CA LYS A 41 -3.30 -17.02 15.63
C LYS A 41 -4.13 -18.25 15.27
N LYS A 42 -5.25 -18.08 14.56
CA LYS A 42 -6.17 -19.17 14.24
C LYS A 42 -5.75 -19.96 13.00
N TYR A 43 -5.16 -19.30 12.01
CA TYR A 43 -4.85 -19.90 10.71
C TYR A 43 -3.34 -19.97 10.41
N GLY A 44 -2.46 -19.44 11.28
CA GLY A 44 -1.01 -19.52 11.11
C GLY A 44 -0.48 -18.76 9.89
N ILE A 45 -1.30 -17.89 9.30
CA ILE A 45 -0.96 -17.13 8.10
C ILE A 45 0.01 -16.03 8.53
N ARG A 46 1.31 -16.31 8.42
CA ARG A 46 2.32 -15.27 8.30
C ARG A 46 2.12 -14.66 6.93
N GLU A 47 1.49 -13.50 6.87
CA GLU A 47 1.51 -12.67 5.66
C GLU A 47 2.97 -12.23 5.46
N ASP A 48 3.78 -13.06 4.80
CA ASP A 48 4.95 -12.58 4.06
C ASP A 48 4.40 -11.50 3.14
N THR A 49 4.63 -10.26 3.56
CA THR A 49 4.00 -9.07 3.00
C THR A 49 4.63 -8.83 1.65
N LYS A 50 4.22 -9.59 0.64
CA LYS A 50 4.47 -9.25 -0.76
C LYS A 50 3.78 -7.92 -1.01
N SER A 51 4.57 -6.87 -1.06
CA SER A 51 4.10 -5.58 -1.54
C SER A 51 3.52 -5.79 -2.93
N PHE A 52 2.44 -5.09 -3.29
CA PHE A 52 1.94 -5.12 -4.67
C PHE A 52 3.02 -4.67 -5.68
N LEU A 53 4.04 -3.96 -5.19
CA LEU A 53 5.22 -3.57 -5.97
C LEU A 53 6.33 -4.64 -6.04
N ASP A 54 6.28 -5.68 -5.18
CA ASP A 54 7.26 -6.79 -5.18
C ASP A 54 6.86 -7.91 -6.14
N ASP A 55 5.58 -8.02 -6.53
CA ASP A 55 5.07 -9.13 -7.35
C ASP A 55 5.30 -8.94 -8.86
N ASP A 56 5.80 -7.78 -9.31
CA ASP A 56 5.86 -7.41 -10.74
C ASP A 56 7.29 -7.27 -11.30
N LEU A 57 8.32 -7.61 -10.51
CA LEU A 57 9.74 -7.53 -10.93
C LEU A 57 10.46 -8.89 -11.06
N ASP A 58 9.81 -10.00 -10.70
CA ASP A 58 10.32 -11.35 -10.96
C ASP A 58 9.72 -11.92 -12.25
N ASN A 59 9.95 -11.22 -13.37
CA ASN A 59 9.84 -11.82 -14.70
C ASN A 59 11.22 -12.26 -15.18
N ASP A 60 11.74 -13.32 -14.55
CA ASP A 60 12.87 -14.09 -15.04
C ASP A 60 12.46 -15.57 -15.09
N LYS A 61 11.75 -15.97 -16.16
CA LYS A 61 12.20 -16.93 -17.19
C LYS A 61 11.07 -17.46 -18.07
#